data_AF-A0A9D8LB46-F1
#
_entry.id   AF-A0A9D8LB46-F1
#
_cell.length_a   1.000
_cell.length_b   1.000
_cell.length_c   1.000
_cell.angle_alpha   90.00
_cell.angle_beta   90.00
_cell.angle_gamma   90.00
#
_symmetry.space_group_name_H-M   'P 1'
#
loop_
_entity.id
_entity.type
_entity.pdbx_description
1 polymer ?
#
loop_
_entity_poly.entity_id
_entity_poly.type
_entity_poly.pdbx_seq_one_letter_code
_entity_poly.pdbx_strand_id
1 'polypeptide(L)'
;MRRYRRLVLIDRVIPFLAALVGLVALAGAVAVQLNADARTAAVMAAVAELRASVDALGTRTDALAAPANDGIAAGLLALQDRMNKLEGEWGAQQAAVASAPAAAPATAEAVTTTADVDPTLPTTDCIPLGTRFMVTPNETFPLCQSKAVVKTGPITADTVYVEGPGSVVETGFGSLPGTTCTIMVFSADEAGFAEVRVTCT
;
A
#
# COMPACT_ATOMS: atom_id res chain seq x y z
N MET A 1 51.23 34.74 -68.78
CA MET A 1 51.87 34.07 -67.62
C MET A 1 50.95 33.78 -66.41
N ARG A 2 49.67 34.19 -66.37
CA ARG A 2 48.78 33.91 -65.20
C ARG A 2 48.24 32.48 -65.10
N ARG A 3 48.22 31.69 -66.19
CA ARG A 3 47.70 30.31 -66.17
C ARG A 3 48.64 29.28 -65.52
N TYR A 4 49.96 29.45 -65.64
CA TYR A 4 50.94 28.54 -65.03
C TYR A 4 50.98 28.62 -63.49
N ARG A 5 50.71 29.79 -62.89
CA ARG A 5 50.64 29.94 -61.42
C ARG A 5 49.45 29.19 -60.78
N ARG A 6 48.34 29.02 -61.49
CA ARG A 6 47.17 28.29 -60.97
C ARG A 6 47.38 26.78 -60.94
N LEU A 7 48.12 26.23 -61.92
CA LEU A 7 48.43 24.81 -61.96
C LEU A 7 49.32 24.39 -60.78
N VAL A 8 50.34 25.19 -60.43
CA VAL A 8 51.25 24.89 -59.31
C VAL A 8 50.55 24.99 -57.93
N LEU A 9 49.55 25.85 -57.79
CA LEU A 9 48.74 25.94 -56.58
C LEU A 9 47.80 24.73 -56.43
N ILE A 10 47.14 24.32 -57.51
CA ILE A 10 46.25 23.15 -57.51
C ILE A 10 47.02 21.87 -57.16
N ASP A 11 48.25 21.72 -57.67
CA ASP A 11 49.09 20.54 -57.42
C ASP A 11 49.53 20.39 -55.95
N ARG A 12 49.56 21.49 -55.18
CA ARG A 12 49.85 21.47 -53.73
C ARG A 12 48.60 21.35 -52.85
N VAL A 13 47.44 21.75 -53.36
CA VAL A 13 46.17 21.67 -52.61
C VAL A 13 45.65 20.24 -52.55
N ILE A 14 45.81 19.46 -53.63
CA ILE A 14 45.37 18.06 -53.69
C ILE A 14 45.98 17.16 -52.58
N PRO A 15 47.32 17.13 -52.36
CA PRO A 15 47.89 16.31 -51.30
C PRO A 15 47.52 16.82 -49.90
N PHE A 16 47.30 18.12 -49.74
CA PHE A 16 46.86 18.70 -48.47
C PHE A 16 45.43 18.28 -48.12
N LEU A 17 44.51 18.30 -49.10
CA LEU A 17 43.14 17.81 -48.92
C LEU A 17 43.11 16.30 -48.66
N ALA A 18 43.93 15.51 -49.36
CA ALA A 18 44.04 14.08 -49.11
C ALA A 18 44.53 13.78 -47.68
N ALA A 19 45.53 14.51 -47.18
CA ALA A 19 46.00 14.39 -45.81
C ALA A 19 44.92 14.78 -44.79
N LEU A 20 44.16 15.84 -45.06
CA LEU A 20 43.07 16.29 -44.18
C LEU A 20 41.96 15.24 -44.10
N VAL A 21 41.55 14.67 -45.23
CA VAL A 21 40.56 13.57 -45.28
C VAL A 21 41.06 12.35 -44.51
N GLY A 22 42.33 11.99 -44.66
CA GLY A 22 42.95 10.91 -43.88
C GLY A 22 42.92 11.16 -42.37
N LEU A 23 43.17 12.40 -41.94
CA LEU A 23 43.12 12.79 -40.53
C LEU A 23 41.69 12.74 -39.98
N VAL A 24 40.71 13.21 -40.74
CA VAL A 24 39.28 13.12 -40.38
C VAL A 24 38.83 11.66 -40.26
N ALA A 25 39.25 10.79 -41.18
CA ALA A 25 38.95 9.37 -41.11
C ALA A 25 39.56 8.72 -39.85
N LEU A 26 40.81 9.07 -39.52
CA LEU A 26 41.48 8.57 -38.32
C LEU A 26 40.81 9.07 -37.03
N ALA A 27 40.41 10.34 -36.99
CA ALA A 27 39.65 10.90 -35.88
C ALA A 27 38.29 10.19 -35.71
N GLY A 28 37.60 9.88 -36.81
CA GLY A 28 36.36 9.11 -36.80
C GLY A 28 36.54 7.70 -36.23
N ALA A 29 37.61 6.99 -36.62
CA ALA A 29 37.92 5.67 -36.09
C ALA A 29 38.18 5.70 -34.58
N VAL A 30 38.94 6.70 -34.09
CA VAL A 30 39.19 6.88 -32.65
C VAL A 30 37.89 7.20 -31.90
N ALA A 31 37.03 8.06 -32.45
CA ALA A 31 35.75 8.41 -31.82
C ALA A 31 34.81 7.20 -31.69
N VAL A 32 34.78 6.32 -32.70
CA VAL A 32 34.00 5.07 -32.64
C VAL A 32 34.56 4.13 -31.58
N GLN A 33 35.88 4.00 -31.49
CA GLN A 33 36.53 3.15 -30.48
C GLN A 33 36.20 3.63 -29.06
N LEU A 34 36.30 4.93 -28.79
CA LEU A 34 35.96 5.50 -27.48
C LEU A 34 34.48 5.29 -27.12
N ASN A 35 33.58 5.37 -28.10
CA ASN A 35 32.15 5.11 -27.89
C ASN A 35 31.89 3.62 -27.63
N ALA A 36 32.61 2.72 -28.29
CA ALA A 36 32.53 1.28 -28.03
C ALA A 36 33.03 0.92 -26.62
N ASP A 37 34.13 1.53 -26.17
CA ASP A 37 34.66 1.33 -24.83
C ASP A 37 33.68 1.85 -23.76
N ALA A 38 33.10 3.05 -23.97
CA ALA A 38 32.10 3.61 -23.07
C ALA A 38 30.83 2.75 -22.99
N ARG A 39 30.35 2.22 -24.12
CA ARG A 39 29.21 1.29 -24.16
C ARG A 39 29.52 -0.01 -23.43
N THR A 40 30.70 -0.58 -23.63
CA THR A 40 31.12 -1.80 -22.94
C THR A 40 31.16 -1.59 -21.43
N ALA A 41 31.71 -0.47 -20.97
CA ALA A 41 31.74 -0.13 -19.55
C ALA A 41 30.33 0.03 -18.95
N ALA A 42 29.43 0.72 -19.66
CA ALA A 42 28.03 0.90 -19.23
C ALA A 42 27.27 -0.44 -19.15
N VAL A 43 27.47 -1.33 -20.14
CA VAL A 43 26.87 -2.67 -20.14
C VAL A 43 27.39 -3.51 -18.97
N MET A 44 28.69 -3.46 -18.68
CA MET A 44 29.27 -4.19 -17.54
C MET A 44 28.71 -3.70 -16.20
N ALA A 45 28.49 -2.39 -16.06
CA ALA A 45 27.85 -1.82 -14.87
C ALA A 45 26.40 -2.30 -14.72
N ALA A 46 25.62 -2.28 -15.81
CA ALA A 46 24.24 -2.78 -15.81
C ALA A 46 24.16 -4.27 -15.48
N VAL A 47 25.10 -5.09 -15.98
CA VAL A 47 25.18 -6.52 -15.66
C VAL A 47 25.51 -6.74 -14.18
N ALA A 48 26.41 -5.94 -13.60
CA ALA A 48 26.74 -6.03 -12.17
C ALA A 48 25.54 -5.69 -11.29
N GLU A 49 24.78 -4.65 -11.66
CA GLU A 49 23.54 -4.26 -10.97
C GLU A 49 22.46 -5.35 -11.09
N LEU A 50 22.24 -5.89 -12.30
CA LEU A 50 21.31 -6.99 -12.51
C LEU A 50 21.68 -8.21 -11.68
N ARG A 51 22.97 -8.58 -11.63
CA ARG A 51 23.45 -9.69 -10.82
C ARG A 51 23.19 -9.46 -9.33
N ALA A 52 23.47 -8.25 -8.83
CA ALA A 52 23.18 -7.90 -7.45
C ALA A 52 21.68 -8.00 -7.12
N SER A 53 20.81 -7.57 -8.05
CA SER A 53 19.37 -7.72 -7.88
C SER A 53 18.95 -9.19 -7.84
N VAL A 54 19.51 -10.04 -8.71
CA VAL A 54 19.23 -11.48 -8.74
C VAL A 54 19.70 -12.16 -7.45
N ASP A 55 20.89 -11.83 -6.96
CA ASP A 55 21.40 -12.36 -5.68
C ASP A 55 20.53 -11.92 -4.49
N ALA A 56 20.01 -10.68 -4.50
CA ALA A 56 19.06 -10.19 -3.50
C ALA A 56 17.70 -10.92 -3.56
N LEU A 57 17.21 -11.23 -4.77
CA LEU A 57 16.00 -12.05 -4.93
C LEU A 57 16.26 -13.50 -4.50
N GLY A 58 17.41 -14.05 -4.83
CA GLY A 58 17.85 -15.39 -4.43
C GLY A 58 17.87 -15.53 -2.91
N THR A 59 18.55 -14.61 -2.21
CA THR A 59 18.59 -14.59 -0.74
C THR A 59 17.22 -14.42 -0.09
N ARG A 60 16.34 -13.58 -0.64
CA ARG A 60 14.94 -13.48 -0.17
C ARG A 60 14.17 -14.78 -0.39
N THR A 61 14.38 -15.46 -1.50
CA THR A 61 13.73 -16.74 -1.82
C THR A 61 14.25 -17.86 -0.92
N ASP A 62 15.55 -17.90 -0.66
CA ASP A 62 16.17 -18.86 0.28
C ASP A 62 15.69 -18.63 1.72
N ALA A 63 15.48 -17.36 2.12
CA ALA A 63 14.87 -17.03 3.40
C ALA A 63 13.41 -17.51 3.52
N LEU A 64 12.68 -17.61 2.40
CA LEU A 64 11.33 -18.18 2.35
C LEU A 64 11.34 -19.72 2.26
N ALA A 65 12.40 -20.31 1.69
CA ALA A 65 12.56 -21.75 1.53
C ALA A 65 13.20 -22.43 2.75
N ALA A 66 13.89 -21.67 3.61
CA ALA A 66 14.27 -22.14 4.94
C ALA A 66 12.98 -22.55 5.68
N PRO A 67 12.90 -23.79 6.23
CA PRO A 67 11.72 -24.20 6.97
C PRO A 67 11.56 -23.22 8.14
N ALA A 68 10.49 -22.44 8.08
CA ALA A 68 10.13 -21.56 9.17
C ALA A 68 9.76 -22.45 10.36
N ASN A 69 10.75 -22.74 11.21
CA ASN A 69 10.53 -23.16 12.59
C ASN A 69 10.08 -21.95 13.43
N ASP A 70 9.17 -21.15 12.87
CA ASP A 70 8.60 -19.95 13.46
C ASP A 70 7.45 -20.27 14.43
N GLY A 71 7.24 -21.56 14.69
CA GLY A 71 6.18 -22.04 15.55
C GLY A 71 4.80 -21.97 14.90
N ILE A 72 4.65 -21.69 13.60
CA ILE A 72 3.34 -21.67 12.92
C ILE A 72 2.64 -23.02 13.05
N ALA A 73 3.35 -24.14 12.85
CA ALA A 73 2.75 -25.47 13.02
C ALA A 73 2.28 -25.73 14.46
N ALA A 74 3.06 -25.32 15.45
CA ALA A 74 2.67 -25.41 16.87
C ALA A 74 1.53 -24.44 17.21
N GLY A 75 1.51 -23.26 16.59
CA GLY A 75 0.47 -22.25 16.73
C GLY A 75 -0.86 -22.70 16.14
N LEU A 76 -0.85 -23.35 14.97
CA LEU A 76 -2.02 -23.99 14.35
C LEU A 76 -2.58 -25.11 15.22
N LEU A 77 -1.71 -25.95 15.80
CA LEU A 77 -2.12 -27.02 16.71
C LEU A 77 -2.76 -26.46 18.00
N ALA A 78 -2.16 -25.41 18.58
CA ALA A 78 -2.71 -24.71 19.74
C ALA A 78 -3.99 -23.92 19.44
N LEU A 79 -4.20 -23.50 18.19
CA LEU A 79 -5.45 -22.89 17.75
C LEU A 79 -6.56 -23.94 17.63
N GLN A 80 -6.22 -25.10 17.05
CA GLN A 80 -7.15 -26.21 16.91
C GLN A 80 -7.60 -26.78 18.26
N ASP A 81 -6.68 -26.88 19.22
CA ASP A 81 -7.00 -27.35 20.58
C ASP A 81 -7.93 -26.36 21.31
N ARG A 82 -7.72 -25.05 21.13
CA ARG A 82 -8.62 -24.01 21.64
C ARG A 82 -10.02 -24.06 21.02
N MET A 83 -10.11 -24.29 19.71
CA MET A 83 -11.39 -24.44 19.03
C MET A 83 -12.19 -25.64 19.55
N ASN A 84 -11.54 -26.81 19.68
CA ASN A 84 -12.17 -28.00 20.23
C ASN A 84 -12.69 -27.76 21.66
N LYS A 85 -11.92 -27.05 22.48
CA LYS A 85 -12.32 -26.68 23.84
C LYS A 85 -13.53 -25.74 23.84
N LEU A 86 -13.52 -24.70 23.00
CA LEU A 86 -14.63 -23.76 22.85
C LEU A 86 -15.92 -24.45 22.40
N GLU A 87 -15.83 -25.39 21.45
CA GLU A 87 -16.99 -26.18 21.01
C GLU A 87 -17.54 -27.07 22.12
N GLY A 88 -16.65 -27.68 22.92
CA GLY A 88 -17.04 -28.48 24.10
C GLY A 88 -17.72 -27.64 25.18
N GLU A 89 -17.16 -26.47 25.50
CA GLU A 89 -17.74 -25.53 26.46
C GLU A 89 -19.08 -24.98 25.97
N TRP A 90 -19.20 -24.67 24.68
CA TRP A 90 -20.45 -24.25 24.05
C TRP A 90 -21.53 -25.34 24.13
N GLY A 91 -21.18 -26.58 23.81
CA GLY A 91 -22.09 -27.72 23.92
C GLY A 91 -22.54 -27.97 25.36
N ALA A 92 -21.64 -27.87 26.32
CA ALA A 92 -21.96 -27.99 27.75
C ALA A 92 -22.87 -26.85 28.23
N GLN A 93 -22.64 -25.63 27.77
CA GLN A 93 -23.46 -24.47 28.10
C GLN A 93 -24.85 -24.57 27.47
N GLN A 94 -24.95 -25.07 26.23
CA GLN A 94 -26.23 -25.31 25.57
C GLN A 94 -27.02 -26.44 26.25
N ALA A 95 -26.33 -27.49 26.73
CA ALA A 95 -26.94 -28.52 27.56
C ALA A 95 -27.38 -27.98 28.93
N ALA A 96 -26.63 -27.07 29.55
CA ALA A 96 -26.98 -26.41 30.81
C ALA A 96 -28.20 -25.49 30.65
N VAL A 97 -28.33 -24.79 29.52
CA VAL A 97 -29.51 -23.97 29.18
C VAL A 97 -30.72 -24.87 28.88
N ALA A 98 -30.52 -26.03 28.24
CA ALA A 98 -31.59 -27.00 27.97
C ALA A 98 -32.06 -27.77 29.22
N SER A 99 -31.23 -27.86 30.27
CA SER A 99 -31.56 -28.52 31.54
C SER A 99 -31.88 -27.53 32.67
N ALA A 100 -31.87 -26.23 32.39
CA ALA A 100 -32.34 -25.21 33.31
C ALA A 100 -33.86 -25.36 33.53
N PRO A 101 -34.34 -25.40 34.79
CA PRO A 101 -35.78 -25.41 35.05
C PRO A 101 -36.39 -24.12 34.50
N ALA A 102 -37.57 -24.23 33.86
CA ALA A 102 -38.30 -23.08 33.36
C ALA A 102 -38.68 -22.14 34.51
N ALA A 103 -37.80 -21.18 34.80
CA ALA A 103 -38.10 -20.07 35.67
C ALA A 103 -39.06 -19.12 34.94
N ALA A 104 -40.12 -18.70 35.63
CA ALA A 104 -40.97 -17.59 35.25
C ALA A 104 -40.10 -16.37 34.83
N PRO A 105 -40.55 -15.49 33.92
CA PRO A 105 -39.69 -14.54 33.23
C PRO A 105 -39.00 -13.62 34.23
N ALA A 106 -37.75 -13.97 34.55
CA ALA A 106 -36.82 -13.09 35.21
C ALA A 106 -36.34 -12.10 34.14
N THR A 107 -36.56 -10.82 34.43
CA THR A 107 -35.95 -9.68 33.75
C THR A 107 -34.51 -10.02 33.38
N ALA A 108 -34.25 -10.11 32.07
CA ALA A 108 -32.92 -10.21 31.52
C ALA A 108 -32.08 -9.06 32.09
N GLU A 109 -31.01 -9.41 32.80
CA GLU A 109 -29.89 -8.50 33.00
C GLU A 109 -29.44 -8.03 31.63
N ALA A 110 -29.28 -6.70 31.55
CA ALA A 110 -29.13 -5.95 30.33
C ALA A 110 -28.03 -6.52 29.43
N VAL A 111 -28.46 -7.13 28.32
CA VAL A 111 -27.90 -6.76 27.03
C VAL A 111 -27.95 -5.24 27.00
N THR A 112 -26.79 -4.59 26.99
CA THR A 112 -26.67 -3.16 26.76
C THR A 112 -27.29 -2.86 25.40
N THR A 113 -28.58 -2.55 25.43
CA THR A 113 -29.34 -2.02 24.31
C THR A 113 -28.74 -0.67 23.95
N THR A 114 -27.96 -0.67 22.87
CA THR A 114 -28.03 0.27 21.75
C THR A 114 -28.79 1.57 22.01
N ALA A 115 -28.10 2.70 21.87
CA ALA A 115 -28.74 4.00 21.76
C ALA A 115 -28.13 4.87 20.64
N ASP A 116 -28.08 4.35 19.40
CA ASP A 116 -28.36 5.10 18.15
C ASP A 116 -28.52 4.18 16.91
N VAL A 117 -28.83 2.89 17.14
CA VAL A 117 -29.03 1.90 16.08
C VAL A 117 -30.51 1.87 15.74
N ASP A 118 -30.91 2.56 14.67
CA ASP A 118 -32.28 2.60 14.19
C ASP A 118 -32.48 1.51 13.11
N PRO A 119 -33.26 0.45 13.41
CA PRO A 119 -33.49 -0.66 12.47
C PRO A 119 -34.36 -0.27 11.27
N THR A 120 -34.91 0.95 11.23
CA THR A 120 -35.69 1.47 10.10
C THR A 120 -34.83 2.20 9.06
N LEU A 121 -33.55 2.43 9.37
CA LEU A 121 -32.60 3.07 8.47
C LEU A 121 -32.02 2.08 7.44
N PRO A 122 -31.56 2.57 6.27
CA PRO A 122 -31.10 1.72 5.19
C PRO A 122 -29.96 0.80 5.62
N THR A 123 -30.07 -0.47 5.23
CA THR A 123 -29.03 -1.52 5.37
C THR A 123 -28.36 -1.84 4.03
N THR A 124 -28.78 -1.16 2.95
CA THR A 124 -28.24 -1.26 1.59
C THR A 124 -27.51 0.04 1.24
N ASP A 125 -26.34 -0.07 0.61
CA ASP A 125 -25.47 1.06 0.22
C ASP A 125 -24.95 1.91 1.39
N CYS A 126 -24.59 1.25 2.49
CA CYS A 126 -24.02 1.88 3.69
C CYS A 126 -22.89 1.03 4.29
N ILE A 127 -22.08 1.65 5.15
CA ILE A 127 -20.98 0.98 5.83
C ILE A 127 -21.46 0.39 7.15
N PRO A 128 -21.21 -0.91 7.41
CA PRO A 128 -21.60 -1.52 8.68
C PRO A 128 -20.81 -0.92 9.85
N LEU A 129 -21.51 -0.65 10.95
CA LEU A 129 -20.89 -0.16 12.19
C LEU A 129 -19.83 -1.14 12.72
N GLY A 130 -18.75 -0.62 13.28
CA GLY A 130 -17.65 -1.40 13.85
C GLY A 130 -16.72 -2.04 12.82
N THR A 131 -16.97 -1.90 11.51
CA THR A 131 -16.03 -2.36 10.48
C THR A 131 -14.94 -1.32 10.21
N ARG A 132 -13.78 -1.79 9.76
CA ARG A 132 -12.70 -0.93 9.26
C ARG A 132 -12.91 -0.76 7.76
N PHE A 133 -12.81 0.46 7.27
CA PHE A 133 -12.98 0.78 5.87
C PHE A 133 -12.04 1.90 5.44
N MET A 134 -11.75 1.93 4.15
CA MET A 134 -10.90 2.95 3.54
C MET A 134 -11.76 4.16 3.17
N VAL A 135 -11.24 5.34 3.46
CA VAL A 135 -11.81 6.63 3.06
C VAL A 135 -10.86 7.36 2.12
N THR A 136 -11.46 8.09 1.19
CA THR A 136 -10.83 8.92 0.18
C THR A 136 -11.25 10.38 0.38
N PRO A 137 -10.50 11.37 -0.10
CA PRO A 137 -10.72 12.75 0.26
C PRO A 137 -11.96 13.30 -0.43
N ASN A 138 -12.75 14.09 0.31
CA ASN A 138 -14.00 14.71 -0.17
C ASN A 138 -15.13 13.71 -0.50
N GLU A 139 -15.08 12.50 0.08
CA GLU A 139 -16.14 11.52 -0.04
C GLU A 139 -17.01 11.43 1.22
N THR A 140 -18.21 10.90 1.00
CA THR A 140 -19.28 10.77 2.00
C THR A 140 -19.64 9.32 2.17
N PHE A 141 -19.54 8.83 3.41
CA PHE A 141 -19.75 7.43 3.76
C PHE A 141 -20.91 7.32 4.76
N PRO A 142 -22.11 6.90 4.32
CA PRO A 142 -23.24 6.69 5.21
C PRO A 142 -23.05 5.43 6.06
N LEU A 143 -23.41 5.49 7.34
CA LEU A 143 -23.27 4.37 8.27
C LEU A 143 -24.60 3.63 8.42
N CYS A 144 -24.57 2.31 8.25
CA CYS A 144 -25.76 1.48 8.35
C CYS A 144 -26.41 1.60 9.72
N GLN A 145 -27.74 1.61 9.73
CA GLN A 145 -28.55 1.66 10.97
C GLN A 145 -28.26 2.88 11.86
N SER A 146 -27.64 3.93 11.35
CA SER A 146 -27.42 5.17 12.10
C SER A 146 -27.67 6.39 11.21
N LYS A 147 -27.97 7.54 11.82
CA LYS A 147 -28.08 8.82 11.08
C LYS A 147 -26.72 9.47 10.84
N ALA A 148 -25.65 8.83 11.34
CA ALA A 148 -24.30 9.32 11.23
C ALA A 148 -23.78 9.17 9.79
N VAL A 149 -23.12 10.22 9.31
CA VAL A 149 -22.49 10.24 7.99
C VAL A 149 -21.07 10.72 8.18
N VAL A 150 -20.10 9.92 7.74
CA VAL A 150 -18.70 10.33 7.74
C VAL A 150 -18.44 11.09 6.45
N LYS A 151 -18.18 12.38 6.56
CA LYS A 151 -17.68 13.18 5.44
C LYS A 151 -16.22 13.49 5.69
N THR A 152 -15.39 13.10 4.74
CA THR A 152 -13.95 13.28 4.82
C THR A 152 -13.54 14.48 3.99
N GLY A 153 -12.64 15.29 4.52
CA GLY A 153 -11.99 16.39 3.80
C GLY A 153 -10.59 15.98 3.35
N PRO A 154 -9.60 16.90 3.40
CA PRO A 154 -8.23 16.56 3.04
C PRO A 154 -7.65 15.49 3.98
N ILE A 155 -6.94 14.54 3.38
CA ILE A 155 -6.12 13.54 4.07
C ILE A 155 -4.67 13.95 3.81
N THR A 156 -3.89 14.13 4.88
CA THR A 156 -2.46 14.41 4.84
C THR A 156 -1.71 13.27 5.51
N ALA A 157 -0.37 13.27 5.41
CA ALA A 157 0.46 12.38 6.22
C ALA A 157 0.03 12.51 7.70
N ASP A 158 -0.40 11.39 8.27
CA ASP A 158 -0.78 11.22 9.69
C ASP A 158 -2.09 11.90 10.13
N THR A 159 -2.91 12.50 9.25
CA THR A 159 -4.16 13.17 9.67
C THR A 159 -5.27 13.10 8.63
N VAL A 160 -6.49 12.88 9.09
CA VAL A 160 -7.73 12.95 8.30
C VAL A 160 -8.57 14.10 8.82
N TYR A 161 -8.97 15.03 7.95
CA TYR A 161 -10.03 15.96 8.29
C TYR A 161 -11.39 15.28 8.14
N VAL A 162 -12.22 15.29 9.18
CA VAL A 162 -13.59 14.76 9.13
C VAL A 162 -14.55 15.88 9.54
N GLU A 163 -15.59 16.10 8.73
CA GLU A 163 -16.60 17.13 8.99
C GLU A 163 -17.32 16.82 10.31
N GLY A 164 -17.19 17.71 11.28
CA GLY A 164 -17.71 17.53 12.64
C GLY A 164 -16.60 17.46 13.68
N PRO A 165 -15.87 16.33 13.84
CA PRO A 165 -14.78 16.22 14.79
C PRO A 165 -13.53 17.03 14.42
N GLY A 166 -13.39 17.45 13.16
CA GLY A 166 -12.21 18.17 12.67
C GLY A 166 -11.07 17.24 12.28
N SER A 167 -9.82 17.71 12.44
CA SER A 167 -8.63 16.91 12.14
C SER A 167 -8.41 15.83 13.18
N VAL A 168 -8.50 14.57 12.76
CA VAL A 168 -8.21 13.40 13.58
C VAL A 168 -6.87 12.81 13.12
N VAL A 169 -5.91 12.78 14.03
CA VAL A 169 -4.57 12.20 13.77
C VAL A 169 -4.64 10.68 13.69
N GLU A 170 -3.63 10.07 13.10
CA GLU A 170 -3.44 8.62 13.14
C GLU A 170 -3.47 8.10 14.58
N THR A 171 -4.16 6.97 14.80
CA THR A 171 -4.52 6.38 16.11
C THR A 171 -5.45 7.24 17.00
N GLY A 172 -5.89 8.40 16.49
CA GLY A 172 -6.76 9.33 17.18
C GLY A 172 -8.23 8.96 17.10
N PHE A 173 -9.02 9.67 17.90
CA PHE A 173 -10.47 9.54 17.98
C PHE A 173 -11.17 10.88 17.76
N GLY A 174 -12.32 10.86 17.11
CA GLY A 174 -13.21 12.00 16.95
C GLY A 174 -14.65 11.61 17.25
N SER A 175 -15.42 12.50 17.88
CA SER A 175 -16.86 12.30 18.07
C SER A 175 -17.65 12.96 16.95
N LEU A 176 -18.59 12.24 16.35
CA LEU A 176 -19.46 12.81 15.31
C LEU A 176 -20.57 13.64 15.97
N PRO A 177 -20.63 14.96 15.72
CA PRO A 177 -21.59 15.82 16.38
C PRO A 177 -23.03 15.45 16.00
N GLY A 178 -23.92 15.47 16.99
CA GLY A 178 -25.32 15.10 16.82
C GLY A 178 -25.59 13.60 16.79
N THR A 179 -24.60 12.77 17.10
CA THR A 179 -24.71 11.30 17.18
C THR A 179 -23.92 10.76 18.37
N THR A 180 -24.13 9.51 18.76
CA THR A 180 -23.26 8.82 19.74
C THR A 180 -22.08 8.10 19.10
N CYS A 181 -21.81 8.38 17.82
CA CYS A 181 -20.79 7.72 17.04
C CYS A 181 -19.40 8.34 17.26
N THR A 182 -18.41 7.47 17.40
CA THR A 182 -16.99 7.80 17.50
C THR A 182 -16.25 7.21 16.31
N ILE A 183 -15.45 8.05 15.64
CA ILE A 183 -14.54 7.62 14.58
C ILE A 183 -13.14 7.42 15.16
N MET A 184 -12.50 6.32 14.80
CA MET A 184 -11.08 6.04 15.06
C MET A 184 -10.35 6.00 13.72
N VAL A 185 -9.24 6.72 13.62
CA VAL A 185 -8.35 6.67 12.45
C VAL A 185 -7.20 5.72 12.77
N PHE A 186 -6.98 4.70 11.95
CA PHE A 186 -5.89 3.74 12.13
C PHE A 186 -4.64 4.12 11.37
N SER A 187 -4.80 4.69 10.18
CA SER A 187 -3.70 5.13 9.32
C SER A 187 -4.17 6.26 8.41
N ALA A 188 -3.27 7.18 8.07
CA ALA A 188 -3.51 8.24 7.11
C ALA A 188 -2.29 8.42 6.20
N ASP A 189 -2.47 8.17 4.91
CA ASP A 189 -1.42 8.19 3.90
C ASP A 189 -1.42 9.51 3.11
N GLU A 190 -0.24 10.02 2.78
CA GLU A 190 -0.06 11.19 1.92
C GLU A 190 -0.60 10.96 0.50
N ALA A 191 -0.75 9.71 0.07
CA ALA A 191 -1.44 9.32 -1.16
C ALA A 191 -2.94 9.67 -1.16
N GLY A 192 -3.49 10.13 -0.03
CA GLY A 192 -4.87 10.59 0.08
C GLY A 192 -5.85 9.50 0.49
N PHE A 193 -5.39 8.47 1.21
CA PHE A 193 -6.25 7.41 1.74
C PHE A 193 -6.08 7.31 3.24
N ALA A 194 -7.14 6.95 3.94
CA ALA A 194 -7.05 6.64 5.36
C ALA A 194 -7.93 5.44 5.72
N GLU A 195 -7.51 4.70 6.73
CA GLU A 195 -8.30 3.60 7.27
C GLU A 195 -8.98 4.03 8.55
N VAL A 196 -10.31 3.88 8.62
CA VAL A 196 -11.11 4.32 9.76
C VAL A 196 -12.09 3.24 10.22
N ARG A 197 -12.49 3.31 11.49
CA ARG A 197 -13.64 2.57 12.04
C ARG A 197 -14.56 3.55 12.71
N VAL A 198 -15.86 3.34 12.55
CA VAL A 198 -16.87 4.07 13.33
C VAL A 198 -17.61 3.13 14.25
N THR A 199 -17.73 3.53 15.51
CA THR A 199 -18.46 2.82 16.55
C THR A 199 -19.49 3.75 17.18
N CYS A 200 -20.76 3.35 17.17
CA CYS A 200 -21.85 4.07 17.82
C CYS A 200 -22.29 3.29 19.06
N THR A 201 -22.59 4.01 20.14
CA THR A 201 -23.03 3.44 21.43
C THR A 201 -24.44 3.89 21.77
#